data_AF-A0AAV9RS19-F1
#
_entry.id   AF-A0AAV9RS19-F1
#
_cell.length_a   1.000
_cell.length_b   1.000
_cell.length_c   1.000
_cell.angle_alpha   90.00
_cell.angle_beta   90.00
_cell.angle_gamma   90.00
#
_symmetry.space_group_name_H-M   'P 1'
#
loop_
_entity.id
_entity.type
_entity.pdbx_description
1 polymer ?
#
loop_
_entity_poly.entity_id
_entity_poly.type
_entity_poly.pdbx_seq_one_letter_code
_entity_poly.pdbx_strand_id
1 'polypeptide(L)'
;MATRSMSEHEASATSEGSSSLLASMREMMEEKRGDIIEIFKTIVAYVVKREDMGTLAPLENKITLFASVISNVEEAANDHEQRLASVQGSVDQLQGKVDFLSKKCEKEGRSGLNNIRILGIAEGARGPHPTEFVAGLLQNLLRLGAKYFVA
;
A
#
# COMPACT_ATOMS: atom_id res chain seq x y z
N MET A 1 -104.13 54.75 -30.81
CA MET A 1 -103.31 53.51 -30.77
C MET A 1 -101.96 53.80 -31.39
N ALA A 2 -100.95 54.08 -30.57
CA ALA A 2 -99.58 54.23 -31.01
C ALA A 2 -98.66 53.84 -29.85
N THR A 3 -97.99 52.70 -29.98
CA THR A 3 -96.83 52.33 -29.16
C THR A 3 -95.78 51.79 -30.13
N ARG A 4 -94.71 52.57 -30.34
CA ARG A 4 -93.53 52.19 -31.13
C ARG A 4 -92.33 52.13 -30.19
N SER A 5 -91.69 50.97 -30.22
CA SER A 5 -90.47 50.54 -29.53
C SER A 5 -89.38 51.59 -29.38
N MET A 6 -88.88 51.73 -28.15
CA MET A 6 -87.54 52.26 -27.84
C MET A 6 -87.05 51.66 -26.49
N SER A 7 -86.51 50.44 -26.47
CA SER A 7 -85.81 49.94 -25.26
C SER A 7 -84.86 48.76 -25.48
N GLU A 8 -84.06 48.73 -26.55
CA GLU A 8 -83.08 47.64 -26.73
C GLU A 8 -81.64 48.09 -27.02
N HIS A 9 -81.31 49.39 -27.00
CA HIS A 9 -79.98 49.82 -27.50
C HIS A 9 -78.92 50.20 -26.45
N GLU A 10 -79.22 50.25 -25.14
CA GLU A 10 -78.24 50.74 -24.14
C GLU A 10 -77.57 49.66 -23.26
N ALA A 11 -78.02 48.39 -23.30
CA ALA A 11 -77.42 47.35 -22.46
C ALA A 11 -76.18 46.64 -23.04
N SER A 12 -75.85 46.87 -24.33
CA SER A 12 -74.81 46.12 -25.04
C SER A 12 -73.40 46.74 -24.93
N ALA A 13 -73.30 48.08 -24.84
CA ALA A 13 -72.02 48.78 -25.02
C ALA A 13 -71.13 48.81 -23.75
N THR A 14 -71.69 48.67 -22.55
CA THR A 14 -70.93 48.69 -21.28
C THR A 14 -70.37 47.33 -20.86
N SER A 15 -70.97 46.24 -21.37
CA SER A 15 -70.53 44.85 -21.12
C SER A 15 -69.26 44.50 -21.91
N GLU A 16 -69.16 44.96 -23.16
CA GLU A 16 -68.00 44.71 -24.03
C GLU A 16 -66.72 45.40 -23.53
N GLY A 17 -66.81 46.67 -23.09
CA GLY A 17 -65.67 47.40 -22.55
C GLY A 17 -65.12 46.79 -21.25
N SER A 18 -66.01 46.28 -20.39
CA SER A 18 -65.64 45.61 -19.14
C SER A 18 -65.01 44.23 -19.41
N SER A 19 -65.51 43.50 -20.39
CA SER A 19 -64.95 42.21 -20.86
C SER A 19 -63.56 42.40 -21.48
N SER A 20 -63.38 43.44 -22.31
CA SER A 20 -62.10 43.82 -22.91
C SER A 20 -61.03 44.13 -21.84
N LEU A 21 -61.40 44.86 -20.80
CA LEU A 21 -60.47 45.20 -19.72
C LEU A 21 -60.04 43.96 -18.92
N LEU A 22 -60.98 43.04 -18.63
CA LEU A 22 -60.68 41.76 -17.97
C LEU A 22 -59.81 40.83 -18.82
N ALA A 23 -60.02 40.82 -20.15
CA ALA A 23 -59.17 40.08 -21.08
C ALA A 23 -57.74 40.65 -21.10
N SER A 24 -57.59 41.97 -21.12
CA SER A 24 -56.28 42.63 -21.04
C SER A 24 -55.56 42.38 -19.70
N MET A 25 -56.27 42.45 -18.57
CA MET A 25 -55.69 42.11 -17.27
C MET A 25 -55.27 40.64 -17.19
N ARG A 26 -56.03 39.72 -17.81
CA ARG A 26 -55.67 38.30 -17.89
C ARG A 26 -54.40 38.09 -18.71
N GLU A 27 -54.29 38.74 -19.87
CA GLU A 27 -53.11 38.66 -20.73
C GLU A 27 -51.86 39.18 -20.02
N MET A 28 -51.96 40.33 -19.35
CA MET A 28 -50.87 40.89 -18.55
C MET A 28 -50.47 39.96 -17.39
N MET A 29 -51.43 39.30 -16.73
CA MET A 29 -51.11 38.33 -15.67
C MET A 29 -50.43 37.07 -16.22
N GLU A 30 -50.82 36.58 -17.40
CA GLU A 30 -50.15 35.44 -18.02
C GLU A 30 -48.74 35.80 -18.51
N GLU A 31 -48.52 37.01 -19.02
CA GLU A 31 -47.19 37.54 -19.32
C GLU A 31 -46.32 37.58 -18.06
N LYS A 32 -46.82 38.18 -16.97
CA LYS A 32 -46.08 38.25 -15.70
C LYS A 32 -45.84 36.88 -15.08
N ARG A 33 -46.77 35.95 -15.24
CA ARG A 33 -46.59 34.55 -14.84
C ARG A 33 -45.49 33.89 -15.67
N GLY A 34 -45.42 34.16 -16.97
CA GLY A 34 -44.33 33.76 -17.85
C GLY A 34 -42.97 34.28 -17.36
N ASP A 35 -42.87 35.58 -17.09
CA ASP A 35 -41.66 36.22 -16.57
C ASP A 35 -41.20 35.57 -15.26
N ILE A 36 -42.12 35.33 -14.32
CA ILE A 36 -41.82 34.70 -13.02
C ILE A 36 -41.29 33.28 -13.23
N ILE A 37 -41.88 32.50 -14.14
CA ILE A 37 -41.43 31.14 -14.45
C ILE A 37 -40.01 31.18 -15.04
N GLU A 38 -39.72 32.13 -15.92
CA GLU A 38 -38.39 32.27 -16.52
C GLU A 38 -37.32 32.66 -15.50
N ILE A 39 -37.64 33.62 -14.62
CA ILE A 39 -36.78 34.01 -13.51
C ILE A 39 -36.51 32.81 -12.60
N PHE A 40 -37.56 32.06 -12.24
CA PHE A 40 -37.42 30.89 -11.39
C PHE A 40 -36.53 29.81 -12.02
N LYS A 41 -36.73 29.52 -13.31
CA LYS A 41 -35.86 28.59 -14.07
C LYS A 41 -34.40 29.02 -14.03
N THR A 42 -34.15 30.31 -14.22
CA THR A 42 -32.80 30.88 -14.19
C THR A 42 -32.14 30.75 -12.82
N ILE A 43 -32.89 31.05 -11.75
CA ILE A 43 -32.40 30.93 -10.37
C ILE A 43 -32.09 29.47 -10.04
N VAL A 44 -32.99 28.54 -10.35
CA VAL A 44 -32.78 27.11 -10.09
C VAL A 44 -31.56 26.60 -10.85
N ALA A 45 -31.43 26.93 -12.14
CA ALA A 45 -30.27 26.53 -12.94
C ALA A 45 -28.95 27.08 -12.36
N TYR A 46 -28.95 28.32 -11.87
CA TYR A 46 -27.78 28.92 -11.22
C TYR A 46 -27.43 28.22 -9.90
N VAL A 47 -28.42 27.95 -9.04
CA VAL A 47 -28.21 27.30 -7.74
C VAL A 47 -27.68 25.87 -7.91
N VAL A 48 -28.29 25.08 -8.79
CA VAL A 48 -27.83 23.70 -9.09
C VAL A 48 -26.39 23.72 -9.61
N LYS A 49 -26.09 24.57 -10.60
CA LYS A 49 -24.74 24.69 -11.14
C LYS A 49 -23.72 25.11 -10.08
N ARG A 50 -24.11 25.97 -9.15
CA ARG A 50 -23.25 26.42 -8.06
C ARG A 50 -23.02 25.32 -7.02
N GLU A 51 -24.03 24.52 -6.69
CA GLU A 51 -23.87 23.38 -5.79
C GLU A 51 -23.01 22.28 -6.41
N ASP A 52 -23.26 21.96 -7.68
CA ASP A 52 -22.46 21.00 -8.46
C ASP A 52 -20.98 21.44 -8.48
N MET A 53 -20.70 22.70 -8.85
CA MET A 53 -19.31 23.18 -8.88
C MET A 53 -18.70 23.40 -7.50
N GLY A 54 -19.51 23.78 -6.51
CA GLY A 54 -19.05 24.15 -5.18
C GLY A 54 -18.70 22.96 -4.30
N THR A 55 -19.39 21.83 -4.46
CA THR A 55 -19.25 20.68 -3.56
C THR A 55 -18.78 19.41 -4.25
N LEU A 56 -19.19 19.17 -5.51
CA LEU A 56 -18.84 17.94 -6.22
C LEU A 56 -17.39 17.97 -6.71
N ALA A 57 -16.96 19.06 -7.33
CA ALA A 57 -15.60 19.15 -7.88
C ALA A 57 -14.49 19.00 -6.81
N PRO A 58 -14.58 19.62 -5.61
CA PRO A 58 -13.61 19.37 -4.54
C PRO A 58 -13.64 17.92 -4.03
N LEU A 59 -14.80 17.27 -4.04
CA LEU A 59 -14.95 15.89 -3.60
C LEU A 59 -14.33 14.92 -4.63
N GLU A 60 -14.57 15.13 -5.92
CA GLU A 60 -13.93 14.38 -7.01
C GLU A 60 -12.40 14.50 -6.95
N ASN A 61 -11.89 15.71 -6.70
CA ASN A 61 -10.46 15.95 -6.51
C ASN A 61 -9.89 15.18 -5.30
N LYS A 62 -10.66 15.10 -4.19
CA LYS A 62 -10.24 14.30 -3.03
C LYS A 62 -10.27 12.80 -3.32
N ILE A 63 -11.29 12.33 -4.03
CA ILE A 63 -11.43 10.92 -4.41
C ILE A 63 -10.26 10.50 -5.30
N THR A 64 -9.94 11.30 -6.32
CA THR A 64 -8.82 11.03 -7.23
C THR A 64 -7.47 11.08 -6.50
N LEU A 65 -7.29 12.04 -5.58
CA LEU A 65 -6.10 12.11 -4.74
C LEU A 65 -5.97 10.89 -3.83
N PHE A 66 -7.05 10.47 -3.15
CA PHE A 66 -7.03 9.28 -2.32
C PHE A 66 -6.80 8.01 -3.13
N ALA A 67 -7.39 7.87 -4.32
CA ALA A 67 -7.13 6.74 -5.21
C ALA A 67 -5.64 6.66 -5.59
N SER A 68 -5.00 7.79 -5.89
CA SER A 68 -3.57 7.84 -6.17
C SER A 68 -2.72 7.48 -4.94
N VAL A 69 -3.06 8.00 -3.75
CA VAL A 69 -2.33 7.66 -2.51
C VAL A 69 -2.45 6.17 -2.20
N ILE A 70 -3.65 5.60 -2.34
CA ILE A 70 -3.88 4.16 -2.12
C ILE A 70 -3.01 3.34 -3.08
N SER A 71 -3.03 3.66 -4.38
CA SER A 71 -2.19 2.97 -5.37
C SER A 71 -0.70 3.03 -5.03
N ASN A 72 -0.20 4.19 -4.59
CA ASN A 72 1.20 4.35 -4.21
C ASN A 72 1.55 3.54 -2.94
N VAL A 73 0.64 3.48 -1.98
CA VAL A 73 0.81 2.70 -0.75
C VAL A 73 0.80 1.20 -1.06
N GLU A 74 -0.08 0.74 -1.94
CA GLU A 74 -0.14 -0.65 -2.39
C GLU A 74 1.16 -1.06 -3.10
N GLU A 75 1.68 -0.21 -4.00
CA GLU A 75 2.95 -0.47 -4.68
C GLU A 75 4.13 -0.52 -3.69
N ALA A 76 4.20 0.44 -2.77
CA ALA A 76 5.24 0.47 -1.74
C ALA A 76 5.17 -0.74 -0.80
N ALA A 77 3.95 -1.16 -0.42
CA ALA A 77 3.76 -2.36 0.40
C ALA A 77 4.25 -3.61 -0.32
N ASN A 78 3.96 -3.74 -1.62
CA ASN A 78 4.41 -4.87 -2.43
C ASN A 78 5.93 -4.90 -2.61
N ASP A 79 6.59 -3.75 -2.84
CA ASP A 79 8.05 -3.66 -2.86
C ASP A 79 8.66 -4.09 -1.51
N HIS A 80 8.09 -3.59 -0.42
CA HIS A 80 8.55 -3.93 0.93
C HIS A 80 8.37 -5.42 1.25
N GLU A 81 7.26 -6.03 0.84
CA GLU A 81 7.03 -7.47 0.98
C GLU A 81 8.07 -8.29 0.21
N GLN A 82 8.36 -7.91 -1.05
CA GLN A 82 9.39 -8.57 -1.85
C GLN A 82 10.79 -8.46 -1.22
N ARG A 83 11.14 -7.28 -0.72
CA ARG A 83 12.41 -7.04 -0.02
C ARG A 83 12.50 -7.86 1.27
N LEU A 84 11.42 -7.92 2.04
CA LEU A 84 11.36 -8.71 3.28
C LEU A 84 11.57 -10.20 2.97
N ALA A 85 10.90 -10.73 1.94
CA ALA A 85 11.07 -12.12 1.51
C ALA A 85 12.51 -12.43 1.10
N SER A 86 13.16 -11.51 0.36
CA SER A 86 14.57 -11.65 -0.03
C SER A 86 15.52 -11.64 1.18
N VAL A 87 15.27 -10.77 2.16
CA VAL A 87 16.07 -10.69 3.39
C VAL A 87 15.88 -11.96 4.22
N GLN A 88 14.64 -12.44 4.37
CA GLN A 88 14.36 -13.67 5.09
C GLN A 88 15.11 -14.86 4.48
N GLY A 89 15.05 -15.03 3.15
CA GLY A 89 15.80 -16.08 2.46
C GLY A 89 17.32 -15.96 2.65
N SER A 90 17.85 -14.73 2.72
CA SER A 90 19.27 -14.51 3.00
C SER A 90 19.64 -14.89 4.44
N VAL A 91 18.79 -14.53 5.40
CA VAL A 91 18.95 -14.90 6.82
C VAL A 91 18.94 -16.42 6.98
N ASP A 92 18.00 -17.12 6.35
CA ASP A 92 17.90 -18.58 6.43
C ASP A 92 19.15 -19.26 5.85
N GLN A 93 19.66 -18.75 4.71
CA GLN A 93 20.91 -19.25 4.13
C GLN A 93 22.12 -18.98 5.03
N LEU A 94 22.21 -17.79 5.63
CA LEU A 94 23.30 -17.45 6.55
C LEU A 94 23.23 -18.33 7.81
N GLN A 95 22.05 -18.53 8.37
CA GLN A 95 21.85 -19.39 9.53
C GLN A 95 22.31 -20.82 9.23
N GLY A 96 21.93 -21.37 8.07
CA GLY A 96 22.40 -22.69 7.63
C GLY A 96 23.93 -22.77 7.49
N LYS A 97 24.58 -21.73 6.97
CA LYS A 97 26.05 -21.66 6.88
C LYS A 97 26.70 -21.58 8.26
N VAL A 98 26.16 -20.78 9.17
CA VAL A 98 26.65 -20.66 10.54
C VAL A 98 26.53 -21.98 11.28
N ASP A 99 25.40 -22.68 11.17
CA ASP A 99 25.19 -23.98 11.79
C ASP A 99 26.16 -25.03 11.23
N PHE A 100 26.36 -25.03 9.91
CA PHE A 100 27.31 -25.92 9.25
C PHE A 100 28.74 -25.68 9.73
N LEU A 101 29.18 -24.42 9.73
CA LEU A 101 30.52 -24.04 10.17
C LEU A 101 30.73 -24.33 11.66
N SER A 102 29.74 -24.05 12.50
CA SER A 102 29.80 -24.36 13.93
C SER A 102 30.01 -25.86 14.17
N LYS A 103 29.22 -26.71 13.49
CA LYS A 103 29.38 -28.17 13.55
C LYS A 103 30.74 -28.63 13.02
N LYS A 104 31.26 -27.99 11.97
CA LYS A 104 32.58 -28.31 11.41
C LYS A 104 33.70 -27.98 12.41
N CYS A 105 33.67 -26.79 13.02
CA CYS A 105 34.64 -26.37 14.03
C CYS A 105 34.61 -27.29 15.26
N GLU A 106 33.44 -27.72 15.73
CA GLU A 106 33.33 -28.70 16.81
C GLU A 106 34.02 -30.04 16.46
N LYS A 107 33.84 -30.52 15.24
CA LYS A 107 34.48 -31.76 14.76
C LYS A 107 35.99 -31.63 14.68
N GLU A 108 36.50 -30.51 14.17
CA GLU A 108 37.94 -30.24 14.10
C GLU A 108 38.56 -30.11 15.50
N GLY A 109 37.89 -29.40 16.41
CA GLY A 109 38.31 -29.29 17.82
C GLY A 109 38.38 -30.65 18.52
N ARG A 110 37.42 -31.54 18.25
CA ARG A 110 37.42 -32.92 18.79
C ARG A 110 38.45 -33.83 18.14
N SER A 111 38.70 -33.67 16.83
CA SER A 111 39.70 -34.47 16.12
C SER A 111 41.13 -34.20 16.61
N GLY A 112 41.40 -33.00 17.13
CA GLY A 112 42.69 -32.65 17.73
C GLY A 112 42.90 -33.19 19.14
N LEU A 113 41.88 -33.70 19.83
CA LEU A 113 41.99 -34.13 21.23
C LEU A 113 42.93 -35.32 21.42
N ASN A 114 43.06 -36.17 20.40
CA ASN A 114 43.97 -37.32 20.44
C ASN A 114 45.38 -36.98 19.92
N ASN A 115 45.60 -35.77 19.43
CA ASN A 115 46.89 -35.35 18.91
C ASN A 115 47.79 -34.87 20.05
N ILE A 116 48.93 -35.53 20.24
CA ILE A 116 49.96 -35.12 21.20
C ILE A 116 50.97 -34.21 20.50
N ARG A 117 51.18 -33.00 21.03
CA ARG A 117 52.22 -32.09 20.58
C ARG A 117 53.50 -32.30 21.40
N ILE A 118 54.58 -32.70 20.74
CA ILE A 118 55.90 -32.84 21.35
C ILE A 118 56.76 -31.65 20.91
N LEU A 119 57.20 -30.85 21.89
CA LEU A 119 57.97 -29.62 21.67
C LEU A 119 59.43 -29.81 22.12
N GLY A 120 60.35 -29.03 21.55
CA GLY A 120 61.76 -29.01 21.96
C GLY A 120 62.64 -30.10 21.33
N ILE A 121 62.17 -30.78 20.28
CA ILE A 121 62.98 -31.71 19.51
C ILE A 121 63.80 -30.92 18.48
N ALA A 122 65.11 -31.14 18.43
CA ALA A 122 65.98 -30.53 17.43
C ALA A 122 65.57 -30.95 16.00
N GLU A 123 65.57 -30.00 15.08
CA GLU A 123 65.28 -30.27 13.67
C GLU A 123 66.26 -31.31 13.11
N GLY A 124 65.74 -32.33 12.42
CA GLY A 124 66.54 -33.44 11.87
C GLY A 124 66.77 -34.64 12.80
N ALA A 125 66.40 -34.57 14.08
CA ALA A 125 66.63 -35.68 15.04
C ALA A 125 65.81 -36.96 14.75
N ARG A 126 64.75 -36.86 13.94
CA ARG A 126 63.77 -37.93 13.67
C ARG A 126 64.33 -39.08 12.81
N GLY A 127 65.33 -38.80 11.97
CA GLY A 127 65.83 -39.77 11.00
C GLY A 127 64.75 -40.31 10.03
N PRO A 128 65.02 -41.43 9.34
CA PRO A 128 64.12 -42.00 8.33
C PRO A 128 62.93 -42.79 8.92
N HIS A 129 62.96 -43.13 10.22
CA HIS A 129 61.93 -43.94 10.89
C HIS A 129 61.22 -43.18 12.03
N PRO A 130 60.26 -42.30 11.68
CA PRO A 130 59.44 -41.53 12.61
C PRO A 130 58.85 -42.25 13.81
N THR A 131 58.29 -43.44 13.58
CA THR A 131 57.49 -44.16 14.57
C THR A 131 58.38 -44.73 15.67
N GLU A 132 59.51 -45.31 15.27
CA GLU A 132 60.51 -45.87 16.19
C GLU A 132 61.13 -44.78 17.06
N PHE A 133 61.45 -43.63 16.46
CA PHE A 133 61.95 -42.47 17.18
C PHE A 133 60.98 -41.99 18.27
N VAL A 134 59.69 -41.82 17.93
CA VAL A 134 58.68 -41.39 18.91
C VAL A 134 58.46 -42.47 19.97
N ALA A 135 58.47 -43.75 19.61
CA ALA A 135 58.34 -44.85 20.57
C ALA A 135 59.48 -44.86 21.59
N GLY A 136 60.73 -44.72 21.14
CA GLY A 136 61.90 -44.63 22.02
C GLY A 136 61.87 -43.38 22.90
N LEU A 137 61.45 -42.23 22.35
CA LEU A 137 61.28 -41.00 23.11
C LEU A 137 60.25 -41.16 24.25
N LEU A 138 59.09 -41.76 23.94
CA LEU A 138 58.05 -42.02 24.93
C LEU A 138 58.49 -43.01 26.00
N GLN A 139 59.23 -44.06 25.64
CA GLN A 139 59.79 -45.02 26.60
C GLN A 139 60.72 -44.36 27.61
N ASN A 140 61.63 -43.51 27.11
CA ASN A 140 62.57 -42.76 27.95
C ASN A 140 61.86 -41.77 28.87
N LEU A 141 60.86 -41.05 28.34
CA LEU A 141 60.15 -39.99 29.07
C LEU A 141 59.20 -40.55 30.14
N LEU A 142 58.49 -41.63 29.82
CA LEU A 142 57.54 -42.30 30.72
C LEU A 142 58.19 -43.36 31.62
N ARG A 143 59.50 -43.61 31.46
CA ARG A 143 60.26 -44.67 32.16
C ARG A 143 59.60 -46.05 32.03
N LEU A 144 59.06 -46.34 30.85
CA LEU A 144 58.48 -47.63 30.55
C LEU A 144 59.64 -48.62 30.36
N GLY A 145 59.75 -49.60 31.26
CA GLY A 145 60.73 -50.68 31.12
C GLY A 145 60.54 -51.42 29.79
N ALA A 146 61.63 -51.97 29.23
CA ALA A 146 61.72 -52.57 27.90
C ALA A 146 60.80 -53.80 27.61
N LYS A 147 59.77 -54.04 28.41
CA LYS A 147 58.91 -55.24 28.37
C LYS A 147 57.73 -55.16 27.39
N TYR A 148 57.53 -54.05 26.67
CA TYR A 148 56.35 -53.84 25.82
C TYR A 148 56.64 -53.70 24.32
N PHE A 149 57.75 -54.27 23.83
CA PHE A 149 57.98 -54.43 22.39
C PHE A 149 57.39 -55.78 21.95
N VAL A 150 56.12 -55.78 21.53
CA VAL A 150 55.54 -56.91 20.79
C VAL A 150 55.58 -56.51 19.32
N ALA A 151 56.31 -57.32 18.55
CA ALA A 151 56.46 -57.23 17.10
C ALA A 151 55.12 -57.40 16.37
#